data_AF-A0A7C6A5H1-F1
#
_entry.id   AF-A0A7C6A5H1-F1
#
_cell.length_a   1.000
_cell.length_b   1.000
_cell.length_c   1.000
_cell.angle_alpha   90.00
_cell.angle_beta   90.00
_cell.angle_gamma   90.00
#
_symmetry.space_group_name_H-M   'P 1'
#
loop_
_entity.id
_entity.type
_entity.pdbx_description
1 polymer ?
#
loop_
_entity_poly.entity_id
_entity_poly.type
_entity_poly.pdbx_seq_one_letter_code
_entity_poly.pdbx_strand_id
1 'polypeptide(L)' 'YPRLKLRGRVDSIQSGSGARFSLLPPENATGNYVKVVQRVPVKIVFTEPLPREYKLGPGMSVVPKVRVR' A
#
# COMPACT_ATOMS: atom_id res chain seq x y z
N TYR A 1 -13.62 12.16 4.18
CA TYR A 1 -14.96 11.64 3.82
C TYR A 1 -15.28 10.38 4.64
N PRO A 2 -15.81 10.50 5.87
CA PRO A 2 -15.92 9.36 6.78
C PRO A 2 -16.96 8.30 6.36
N ARG A 3 -17.97 8.68 5.56
CA ARG A 3 -19.03 7.77 5.08
C ARG A 3 -18.87 7.31 3.63
N LEU A 4 -17.88 7.84 2.92
CA LEU A 4 -17.65 7.47 1.52
C LEU A 4 -17.02 6.09 1.45
N LYS A 5 -17.74 5.13 0.86
CA LYS A 5 -17.22 3.81 0.54
C LYS A 5 -17.01 3.72 -0.97
N LEU A 6 -15.79 3.38 -1.37
CA LEU A 6 -15.41 3.19 -2.77
C LEU A 6 -15.14 1.72 -3.02
N ARG A 7 -15.50 1.26 -4.22
CA ARG A 7 -15.16 -0.08 -4.69
C ARG A 7 -13.95 -0.01 -5.62
N GLY A 8 -13.06 -0.97 -5.43
CA GLY A 8 -11.84 -1.09 -6.21
C GLY A 8 -11.37 -2.53 -6.25
N ARG A 9 -10.42 -2.80 -7.14
CA ARG A 9 -9.72 -4.07 -7.23
C ARG A 9 -8.23 -3.86 -7.00
N VAL A 10 -7.58 -4.87 -6.45
CA VAL A 10 -6.11 -4.93 -6.43
C VAL A 10 -5.67 -5.14 -7.89
N ASP A 11 -4.87 -4.20 -8.38
CA ASP A 11 -4.33 -4.23 -9.74
C ASP A 11 -2.99 -4.94 -9.77
N SER A 12 -2.11 -4.59 -8.83
CA SER A 12 -0.81 -5.21 -8.70
C SER A 12 -0.31 -5.19 -7.27
N ILE A 13 0.54 -6.16 -6.97
CA ILE A 13 1.31 -6.26 -5.73
C ILE A 13 2.77 -6.28 -6.17
N GLN A 14 3.60 -5.43 -5.58
CA GLN A 14 5.01 -5.41 -5.94
C GLN A 14 5.68 -6.72 -5.49
N SER A 15 6.39 -7.39 -6.39
CA SER A 15 7.02 -8.70 -6.15
C SER A 15 8.16 -8.68 -5.14
N GLY A 16 8.57 -7.50 -4.65
CA GLY A 16 9.53 -7.34 -3.57
C GLY A 16 9.31 -6.03 -2.81
N SER A 17 9.79 -5.95 -1.59
CA SER A 17 9.73 -4.72 -0.80
C SER A 17 10.84 -3.75 -1.19
N GLY A 18 10.64 -2.46 -0.92
CA GLY A 18 11.66 -1.43 -1.13
C GLY A 18 13.01 -1.73 -0.45
N ALA A 19 13.03 -2.55 0.62
CA ALA A 19 14.26 -2.98 1.28
C ALA A 19 15.14 -3.92 0.43
N ARG A 20 14.55 -4.76 -0.44
CA ARG A 20 15.32 -5.63 -1.36
C ARG A 20 15.88 -4.88 -2.57
N PHE A 21 15.34 -3.70 -2.87
CA PHE A 21 15.76 -2.85 -3.98
C PHE A 21 16.47 -1.56 -3.51
N SER A 22 16.75 -1.45 -2.21
CA SER A 22 17.48 -0.32 -1.63
C SER A 22 18.95 -0.44 -2.00
N LEU A 23 19.57 0.66 -2.45
CA LEU A 23 21.03 0.75 -2.63
C LEU A 23 21.79 0.45 -1.34
N LEU A 24 21.15 0.70 -0.19
CA LEU A 24 21.66 0.40 1.14
C LEU A 24 20.60 -0.46 1.85
N PRO A 25 20.67 -1.80 1.73
CA PRO A 25 19.90 -2.67 2.60
C PRO A 25 20.37 -2.45 4.05
N PRO A 26 19.47 -2.50 5.05
CA PRO A 26 19.88 -2.41 6.43
C PRO A 26 20.76 -3.62 6.81
N GLU A 27 22.07 -3.42 6.91
CA GLU A 27 23.00 -4.39 7.49
C GLU A 27 23.10 -4.15 9.00
N ASN A 28 22.55 -5.07 9.79
CA ASN A 28 22.79 -5.09 11.23
C ASN A 28 24.10 -5.83 11.51
N ALA A 29 25.20 -5.10 11.67
CA ALA A 29 26.57 -5.62 11.81
C ALA A 29 26.91 -6.27 13.19
N THR A 30 25.92 -6.53 14.05
CA THR A 30 26.13 -6.95 15.46
C THR A 30 25.63 -8.36 15.80
N GLY A 31 25.17 -9.16 14.83
CA GLY A 31 24.72 -10.53 15.09
C GLY A 31 23.37 -10.65 15.82
N ASN A 32 22.68 -9.53 16.06
CA ASN A 32 21.33 -9.52 16.61
C ASN A 32 20.27 -9.56 15.48
N TYR A 33 19.39 -10.56 15.52
CA TYR A 33 18.24 -10.64 14.63
C TYR A 33 17.20 -9.59 15.03
N VAL A 34 17.19 -8.44 14.36
CA VAL A 34 16.12 -7.45 14.53
C VAL A 34 15.00 -7.75 13.52
N LYS A 35 13.79 -7.99 14.02
CA LYS A 35 12.60 -8.16 13.17
C LYS A 35 12.26 -6.83 12.50
N VAL A 36 12.54 -6.70 11.20
CA VAL A 36 12.21 -5.51 10.42
C VAL A 36 10.84 -5.68 9.76
N VAL A 37 10.01 -4.64 9.79
CA VAL A 37 8.72 -4.62 9.09
C VAL A 37 8.95 -4.49 7.58
N GLN A 38 8.58 -5.53 6.82
CA GLN A 38 8.58 -5.49 5.38
C GLN A 38 7.25 -4.94 4.85
N ARG A 39 7.27 -3.74 4.25
CA ARG A 39 6.09 -3.18 3.58
C ARG A 39 6.10 -3.58 2.10
N VAL A 40 4.97 -4.10 1.63
CA VAL A 40 4.76 -4.46 0.22
C VAL A 40 3.75 -3.47 -0.38
N PRO A 41 4.16 -2.64 -1.35
CA PRO A 41 3.24 -1.73 -2.03
C PRO A 41 2.18 -2.49 -2.81
N VAL A 42 0.94 -2.00 -2.72
CA VAL A 42 -0.22 -2.53 -3.43
C VAL A 42 -0.88 -1.39 -4.20
N LYS A 43 -1.12 -1.61 -5.49
CA LYS A 43 -1.88 -0.69 -6.33
C LYS A 43 -3.34 -1.11 -6.35
N ILE A 44 -4.23 -0.17 -6.01
CA ILE A 44 -5.68 -0.36 -6.04
C ILE A 44 -6.24 0.58 -7.10
N VAL A 45 -7.08 0.05 -7.99
CA VAL A 45 -7.80 0.84 -9.01
C VAL A 45 -9.29 0.81 -8.73
N PHE A 46 -9.94 1.96 -8.90
CA PHE A 46 -11.40 2.04 -8.76
C PHE A 46 -12.09 1.26 -9.86
N THR A 47 -13.16 0.54 -9.51
CA THR A 47 -13.99 -0.20 -10.47
C THR A 47 -15.19 0.60 -10.94
N GLU A 48 -15.48 1.72 -10.27
CA GLU A 48 -16.62 2.61 -10.55
C GLU A 48 -16.13 4.06 -10.63
N PRO A 49 -16.77 4.94 -11.43
CA PRO A 49 -16.47 6.36 -11.43
C PRO A 49 -16.64 6.97 -10.03
N LEU A 50 -15.76 7.92 -9.68
CA LEU A 50 -15.89 8.66 -8.43
C LEU A 50 -17.15 9.52 -8.46
N PRO A 51 -17.95 9.57 -7.37
CA PRO A 51 -19.09 10.46 -7.30
C PRO A 51 -18.63 11.91 -7.43
N ARG A 52 -19.32 12.71 -8.26
CA ARG A 52 -18.91 14.09 -8.62
C ARG A 52 -18.75 15.03 -7.43
N GLU A 53 -19.45 14.77 -6.34
CA GLU A 53 -19.37 15.53 -5.08
C GLU A 53 -18.06 15.31 -4.31
N TYR A 54 -17.32 14.23 -4.60
CA TYR A 54 -16.07 13.88 -3.92
C TYR A 54 -14.87 14.07 -4.82
N LYS A 55 -14.01 15.03 -4.47
CA LYS A 55 -12.72 15.25 -5.13
C LYS A 55 -11.62 14.59 -4.32
N LEU A 56 -11.07 13.49 -4.82
CA LEU A 56 -9.88 12.85 -4.25
C LEU A 56 -8.62 13.53 -4.81
N GLY A 57 -7.65 13.79 -3.94
CA GLY A 57 -6.38 14.42 -4.31
C GLY A 57 -5.17 13.61 -3.84
N PRO A 58 -3.96 13.89 -4.39
CA PRO A 58 -2.73 13.30 -3.91
C PRO A 58 -2.50 13.54 -2.41
N GLY A 59 -1.91 12.58 -1.72
CA GLY A 59 -1.61 12.65 -0.28
C GLY A 59 -2.78 12.31 0.65
N MET A 60 -3.99 12.06 0.10
CA MET A 60 -5.11 11.59 0.92
C MET A 60 -4.90 10.16 1.40
N SER A 61 -5.29 9.91 2.66
CA SER A 61 -5.25 8.59 3.29
C SER A 61 -6.62 7.91 3.26
N VAL A 62 -6.61 6.58 3.25
CA VAL A 62 -7.80 5.74 3.31
C VAL A 62 -7.51 4.52 4.18
N VAL A 63 -8.56 3.93 4.76
CA VAL A 63 -8.49 2.62 5.41
C VAL A 63 -9.00 1.56 4.43
N PRO A 64 -8.13 0.77 3.79
CA PRO A 64 -8.56 -0.26 2.85
C PRO A 64 -9.01 -1.53 3.58
N LYS A 65 -10.03 -2.20 3.05
CA LYS A 65 -10.37 -3.58 3.40
C LYS A 65 -10.25 -4.44 2.15
N VAL A 66 -9.37 -5.44 2.18
CA VAL A 66 -9.07 -6.32 1.04
C VAL A 66 -9.43 -7.75 1.41
N ARG A 67 -9.96 -8.51 0.46
CA ARG A 67 -10.19 -9.94 0.60
C ARG A 67 -9.03 -10.68 -0.07
N VAL A 68 -8.30 -11.48 0.72
CA VAL A 68 -7.22 -12.36 0.25
C VAL A 68 -7.79 -13.77 0.15
N ARG A 69 -7.36 -14.55 -0.84
CA ARG A 69 -7.70 -15.97 -1.00
C ARG A 69 -6.70 -16.85 -0.29
#